data_AF-A0A2E1YTZ7-F1
#
_entry.id   AF-A0A2E1YTZ7-F1
#
_cell.length_a   1.000
_cell.length_b   1.000
_cell.length_c   1.000
_cell.angle_alpha   90.00
_cell.angle_beta   90.00
_cell.angle_gamma   90.00
#
_symmetry.space_group_name_H-M   'P 1'
#
loop_
_entity.id
_entity.type
_entity.pdbx_description
1 polymer ?
#
loop_
_entity_poly.entity_id
_entity_poly.type
_entity_poly.pdbx_seq_one_letter_code
_entity_poly.pdbx_strand_id
1 'polypeptide(L)' 'MSKFFENVNKNSVQLDVLHGWDVIAKEWYIDIKMTGFSGSNIRESFTSEKNYKKTLKNIMI' A
#
# COMPACT_ATOMS: atom_id res chain seq x y z
N MET A 1 -15.54 -3.41 2.51
CA MET A 1 -14.91 -2.17 3.01
C MET A 1 -13.70 -2.58 3.83
N SER A 2 -12.67 -3.12 3.19
CA SER A 2 -11.54 -3.70 3.91
C SER A 2 -10.32 -2.86 3.61
N LYS A 3 -10.11 -1.84 4.44
CA LYS A 3 -8.89 -1.05 4.48
C LYS A 3 -8.00 -1.66 5.56
N PHE A 4 -6.79 -2.01 5.18
CA PHE A 4 -5.79 -2.58 6.06
C PHE A 4 -4.65 -1.59 6.19
N PHE A 5 -4.05 -1.57 7.38
CA PHE A 5 -2.92 -0.71 7.69
C PHE A 5 -1.82 -1.58 8.30
N GLU A 6 -0.63 -1.48 7.74
CA GLU A 6 0.53 -2.26 8.14
C GLU A 6 1.73 -1.32 8.23
N ASN A 7 2.53 -1.45 9.29
CA ASN A 7 3.79 -0.73 9.42
C ASN A 7 4.93 -1.70 9.09
N VAL A 8 5.66 -1.39 8.02
CA VAL A 8 6.77 -2.23 7.55
C VAL A 8 8.08 -1.47 7.80
N ASN A 9 8.96 -2.06 8.61
CA ASN A 9 10.28 -1.51 8.86
C ASN A 9 11.31 -2.22 7.95
N LYS A 10 11.85 -1.51 6.96
CA LYS A 10 12.91 -2.00 6.08
C LYS A 10 14.23 -1.31 6.42
N ASN A 11 15.08 -2.01 7.16
CA ASN A 11 16.42 -1.61 7.63
C ASN A 11 16.44 -0.30 8.43
N SER A 12 16.21 0.83 7.76
CA SER A 12 16.24 2.19 8.32
C SER A 12 15.08 3.06 7.85
N VAL A 13 14.11 2.49 7.12
CA VAL A 13 12.94 3.19 6.59
C VAL A 13 11.68 2.54 7.15
N GLN A 14 10.84 3.35 7.79
CA GLN A 14 9.51 2.96 8.22
C GLN A 14 8.51 3.32 7.12
N LEU A 15 7.82 2.31 6.61
CA LEU A 15 6.76 2.43 5.60
C LEU A 15 5.41 2.18 6.28
N ASP A 16 4.56 3.18 6.23
CA ASP A 16 3.14 3.04 6.56
C ASP A 16 2.40 2.63 5.28
N VAL A 17 1.92 1.40 5.26
CA VAL A 17 1.28 0.78 4.10
C VAL A 17 -0.22 0.66 4.37
N LEU A 18 -1.01 1.48 3.68
CA LEU A 18 -2.47 1.40 3.68
C LEU A 18 -2.92 0.72 2.39
N HIS A 19 -3.69 -0.35 2.48
CA HIS A 19 -4.08 -1.11 1.28
C HIS A 19 -5.47 -1.72 1.40
N GLY A 20 -6.11 -2.02 0.27
CA GLY A 20 -7.46 -2.59 0.29
C GLY A 20 -8.21 -2.52 -1.03
N TRP A 21 -9.50 -2.80 -0.97
CA TRP A 21 -10.44 -2.64 -2.10
C TRP A 21 -11.24 -1.35 -1.94
N ASP A 22 -11.13 -0.46 -2.93
CA ASP A 22 -11.97 0.72 -3.06
C ASP A 22 -13.30 0.33 -3.73
N VAL A 23 -14.40 0.42 -2.96
CA VAL A 23 -15.74 0.04 -3.43
C VAL A 23 -16.29 1.05 -4.45
N ILE A 24 -15.88 2.31 -4.37
CA ILE A 24 -16.36 3.39 -5.25
C ILE A 24 -15.63 3.31 -6.58
N ALA A 25 -14.30 3.28 -6.53
CA ALA A 25 -13.45 3.21 -7.72
C ALA A 25 -13.40 1.79 -8.34
N LYS A 26 -13.89 0.77 -7.62
CA LYS A 26 -13.87 -0.65 -8.03
C LYS A 26 -12.47 -1.13 -8.40
N GLU A 27 -11.50 -0.78 -7.58
CA GLU A 27 -10.09 -1.12 -7.76
C GLU A 27 -9.43 -1.45 -6.42
N TRP A 28 -8.40 -2.28 -6.48
CA TRP A 28 -7.50 -2.47 -5.35
C TRP A 28 -6.52 -1.31 -5.29
N TYR A 29 -6.05 -0.97 -4.11
CA TYR A 29 -5.07 0.10 -3.94
C TYR A 29 -4.04 -0.25 -2.88
N ILE A 30 -2.86 0.33 -3.03
CA ILE A 30 -1.81 0.39 -2.03
C ILE A 30 -1.33 1.84 -1.95
N ASP A 31 -1.31 2.41 -0.75
CA ASP A 31 -0.85 3.75 -0.43
C ASP A 31 0.29 3.62 0.58
N ILE A 32 1.46 4.12 0.23
CA ILE A 32 2.68 4.01 1.01
C ILE A 32 3.11 5.40 1.42
N LYS A 33 3.29 5.58 2.73
CA LYS A 33 3.90 6.77 3.30
C LYS A 33 5.21 6.40 3.99
N MET A 34 6.29 7.08 3.61
CA MET A 34 7.57 6.96 4.29
C MET A 34 7.58 7.86 5.51
N THR A 35 7.73 7.29 6.70
CA THR A 35 7.82 8.06 7.94
C THR A 35 9.11 8.90 7.93
N GLY A 36 9.00 10.17 8.29
CA GLY A 36 10.13 11.12 8.28
C GLY A 36 10.42 11.75 6.93
N PHE A 37 9.70 11.38 5.86
CA PHE A 37 9.77 12.05 4.57
C PHE A 37 8.58 13.01 4.41
N SER A 38 8.85 14.26 4.06
CA SER A 38 7.85 15.31 3.85
C SER A 38 7.25 15.34 2.43
N GLY A 39 7.61 14.37 1.59
CA GLY A 39 7.04 14.20 0.25
C GLY A 39 5.63 13.62 0.25
N SER A 40 5.00 13.65 -0.92
CA SER A 40 3.69 13.04 -1.15
C SER A 40 3.71 11.52 -0.97
N ASN A 41 2.57 10.96 -0.55
CA ASN A 41 2.36 9.52 -0.53
C ASN A 41 2.47 8.91 -1.92
N ILE A 42 2.96 7.66 -1.98
CA ILE A 42 2.96 6.86 -3.21
C ILE A 42 1.70 6.00 -3.19
N ARG A 43 0.72 6.32 -4.04
CA ARG A 43 -0.49 5.53 -4.22
C ARG A 43 -0.48 4.84 -5.58
N GLU A 44 -0.73 3.54 -5.57
CA GLU A 44 -0.88 2.71 -6.76
C GLU A 44 -2.23 2.00 -6.72
N SER A 45 -2.93 2.02 -7.86
CA SER A 45 -4.23 1.37 -8.04
C SER A 45 -4.12 0.19 -9.01
N PHE A 46 -4.88 -0.86 -8.74
CA PHE A 46 -4.84 -2.12 -9.48
C PHE A 46 -6.26 -2.60 -9.80
N THR A 47 -6.51 -2.87 -11.07
CA THR A 47 -7.76 -3.51 -11.52
C THR A 47 -7.76 -5.03 -11.31
N SER A 48 -6.58 -5.63 -11.11
CA SER A 48 -6.41 -7.08 -10.91
C SER A 48 -5.95 -7.39 -9.48
N GLU A 49 -6.73 -8.19 -8.76
CA GLU A 49 -6.41 -8.67 -7.41
C GLU A 49 -5.08 -9.43 -7.38
N LYS A 50 -4.76 -10.17 -8.45
CA LYS A 50 -3.51 -10.94 -8.55
C LYS A 50 -2.29 -10.01 -8.54
N ASN A 51 -2.34 -8.91 -9.29
CA ASN A 51 -1.24 -7.95 -9.33
C ASN A 51 -1.12 -7.20 -8.01
N TYR A 52 -2.25 -6.77 -7.46
CA TYR A 52 -2.32 -6.17 -6.12
C TYR A 52 -1.66 -7.05 -5.06
N LYS A 53 -2.03 -8.33 -4.95
CA LYS A 53 -1.45 -9.27 -3.98
C LYS A 53 0.05 -9.48 -4.20
N LYS A 54 0.49 -9.52 -5.46
CA LYS A 54 1.91 -9.68 -5.81
C LYS A 54 2.72 -8.46 -5.37
N THR A 55 2.26 -7.25 -5.68
CA THR A 55 2.94 -6.00 -5.29
C THR A 55 2.94 -5.83 -3.78
N LEU A 56 1.81 -6.08 -3.11
CA LEU A 56 1.69 -6.03 -1.66
C LEU A 56 2.70 -6.95 -0.96
N LYS A 57 2.81 -8.20 -1.43
CA LYS A 57 3.79 -9.15 -0.91
C LYS A 57 5.24 -8.67 -1.05
N ASN A 58 5.59 -8.03 -2.17
CA ASN A 58 6.93 -7.48 -2.37
C ASN A 58 7.24 -6.29 -1.45
N ILE A 59 6.23 -5.53 -1.05
CA ILE A 59 6.38 -4.42 -0.10
C ILE A 59 6.59 -4.97 1.31
N MET A 60 5.83 -6.00 1.68
CA MET A 60 5.82 -6.61 3.01
C MET A 60 7.04 -7.52 3.33
N ILE A 61 7.69 -8.10 2.33
CA ILE A 61 8.95 -8.88 2.47
C ILE A 61 10.13 -7.91 2.54
#